data_AF-A0A7S0EMU3-F1
#
_entry.id   AF-A0A7S0EMU3-F1
#
_cell.length_a   1.000
_cell.length_b   1.000
_cell.length_c   1.000
_cell.angle_alpha   90.00
_cell.angle_beta   90.00
_cell.angle_gamma   90.00
#
_symmetry.space_group_name_H-M   'P 1'
#
loop_
_entity.id
_entity.type
_entity.pdbx_description
1 polymer ?
#
loop_
_entity_poly.entity_id
_entity_poly.type
_entity_poly.pdbx_seq_one_letter_code
_entity_poly.pdbx_strand_id
1 'polypeptide(L)'
;RDCFAAHGPRVCARSFEGLDQKYEQVYYHADQFFKGAYALYVDEWLRAFGKERVRVIRAEDYWAAPFQTLASVFGFLGVAPLPESQLREIAARPTTYLPGSNATF
;
A
#
# COMPACT_ATOMS: atom_id res chain seq x y z
N ARG A 1 -21.91 -1.80 11.28
CA ARG A 1 -21.25 -2.73 12.24
C ARG A 1 -21.64 -4.19 11.99
N ASP A 2 -22.73 -4.44 11.27
CA ASP A 2 -23.32 -5.77 11.07
C ASP A 2 -22.42 -6.74 10.32
N CYS A 3 -21.64 -6.28 9.31
CA CYS A 3 -20.67 -7.15 8.63
C CYS A 3 -19.59 -7.65 9.60
N PHE A 4 -18.99 -6.76 10.40
CA PHE A 4 -17.88 -7.14 11.29
C PHE A 4 -18.33 -8.13 12.36
N ALA A 5 -19.55 -8.00 12.86
CA ALA A 5 -20.12 -8.96 13.79
C ALA A 5 -20.35 -10.33 13.14
N ALA A 6 -20.79 -10.36 11.87
CA ALA A 6 -21.12 -11.59 11.15
C ALA A 6 -19.91 -12.33 10.54
N HIS A 7 -18.93 -11.58 10.02
CA HIS A 7 -17.82 -12.14 9.23
C HIS A 7 -16.43 -11.75 9.75
N GLY A 8 -16.35 -10.85 10.73
CA GLY A 8 -15.08 -10.30 11.22
C GLY A 8 -14.49 -9.20 10.33
N PRO A 9 -13.58 -8.38 10.87
CA PRO A 9 -13.05 -7.20 10.17
C PRO A 9 -12.25 -7.55 8.90
N ARG A 10 -11.53 -8.68 8.88
CA ARG A 10 -10.70 -9.09 7.74
C ARG A 10 -11.52 -9.49 6.53
N VAL A 11 -12.51 -10.36 6.74
CA VAL A 11 -13.39 -10.84 5.66
C VAL A 11 -14.21 -9.68 5.11
N CYS A 12 -14.72 -8.81 5.99
CA CYS A 12 -15.42 -7.61 5.55
C CYS A 12 -14.53 -6.64 4.80
N ALA A 13 -13.26 -6.43 5.16
CA ALA A 13 -12.39 -5.52 4.41
C ALA A 13 -12.07 -6.04 3.00
N ARG A 14 -11.84 -7.36 2.87
CA ARG A 14 -11.38 -7.98 1.61
C ARG A 14 -12.51 -8.35 0.65
N SER A 15 -13.65 -8.77 1.18
CA SER A 15 -14.69 -9.45 0.42
C SER A 15 -16.05 -8.79 0.54
N PHE A 16 -16.12 -7.56 1.07
CA PHE A 16 -17.37 -6.85 1.39
C PHE A 16 -18.44 -7.00 0.31
N GLU A 17 -18.10 -6.66 -0.92
CA GLU A 17 -18.99 -6.68 -2.09
C GLU A 17 -19.55 -8.07 -2.40
N GLY A 18 -18.77 -9.13 -2.15
CA GLY A 18 -19.13 -10.51 -2.46
C GLY A 18 -19.78 -11.29 -1.33
N LEU A 19 -20.03 -10.68 -0.15
CA LEU A 19 -20.58 -11.39 1.00
C LEU A 19 -22.12 -11.54 0.94
N ASP A 20 -22.82 -10.51 0.47
CA ASP A 20 -24.29 -10.47 0.34
C ASP A 20 -24.70 -9.25 -0.51
N GLN A 21 -25.84 -9.31 -1.19
CA GLN A 21 -26.40 -8.21 -1.99
C GLN A 21 -26.52 -6.89 -1.19
N LYS A 22 -26.81 -6.95 0.11
CA LYS A 22 -26.90 -5.76 0.96
C LYS A 22 -25.55 -5.05 1.17
N TYR A 23 -24.43 -5.76 1.02
CA TYR A 23 -23.09 -5.21 1.17
C TYR A 23 -22.54 -4.67 -0.16
N GLU A 24 -22.88 -5.30 -1.28
CA GLU A 24 -22.59 -4.83 -2.63
C GLU A 24 -23.04 -3.37 -2.84
N GLN A 25 -24.29 -3.06 -2.49
CA GLN A 25 -24.85 -1.71 -2.65
C GLN A 25 -24.12 -0.64 -1.82
N VAL A 26 -23.46 -1.03 -0.74
CA VAL A 26 -22.71 -0.13 0.15
C VAL A 26 -21.26 0.00 -0.31
N TYR A 27 -20.71 -1.01 -0.97
CA TYR A 27 -19.30 -1.06 -1.36
C TYR A 27 -18.88 0.15 -2.19
N TYR A 28 -19.66 0.53 -3.20
CA TYR A 28 -19.36 1.68 -4.06
C TYR A 28 -19.22 3.00 -3.27
N HIS A 29 -19.94 3.15 -2.16
CA HIS A 29 -19.89 4.34 -1.31
C HIS A 29 -18.79 4.30 -0.25
N ALA A 30 -18.22 3.12 0.00
CA ALA A 30 -17.22 2.88 1.04
C ALA A 30 -15.89 2.33 0.48
N ASP A 31 -15.71 2.34 -0.84
CA ASP A 31 -14.56 1.74 -1.51
C ASP A 31 -13.23 2.36 -1.03
N GLN A 32 -13.20 3.67 -0.79
CA GLN A 32 -12.04 4.38 -0.25
C GLN A 32 -11.69 3.92 1.16
N PHE A 33 -12.69 3.64 2.00
CA PHE A 33 -12.46 3.10 3.33
C PHE A 33 -11.84 1.70 3.26
N PHE A 34 -12.35 0.85 2.38
CA PHE A 34 -11.80 -0.49 2.18
C PHE A 34 -10.39 -0.45 1.59
N LYS A 35 -10.11 0.42 0.62
CA LYS A 35 -8.76 0.65 0.07
C LYS A 35 -7.80 1.18 1.14
N GLY A 36 -8.30 2.02 2.05
CA GLY A 36 -7.56 2.59 3.18
C GLY A 36 -7.29 1.63 4.34
N ALA A 37 -7.89 0.43 4.34
CA ALA A 37 -7.71 -0.57 5.41
C ALA A 37 -6.34 -1.30 5.36
N TYR A 38 -5.28 -0.56 5.04
CA TYR A 38 -3.94 -1.06 4.74
C TYR A 38 -3.36 -1.97 5.82
N ALA A 39 -3.57 -1.65 7.09
CA ALA A 39 -3.09 -2.47 8.20
C ALA A 39 -3.65 -3.91 8.19
N LEU A 40 -4.90 -4.09 7.73
CA LEU A 40 -5.50 -5.41 7.57
C LEU A 40 -4.85 -6.18 6.42
N TYR A 41 -4.52 -5.49 5.32
CA TYR A 41 -3.87 -6.10 4.16
C TYR A 41 -2.41 -6.46 4.41
N VAL A 42 -1.66 -5.63 5.14
CA VAL A 42 -0.26 -5.90 5.47
C VAL A 42 -0.12 -7.21 6.25
N ASP A 43 -0.96 -7.45 7.25
CA ASP A 43 -0.89 -8.71 8.01
C ASP A 43 -1.19 -9.93 7.13
N GLU A 44 -2.16 -9.83 6.21
CA GLU A 44 -2.46 -10.89 5.24
C GLU A 44 -1.31 -11.11 4.26
N TRP A 45 -0.69 -10.05 3.73
CA TRP A 45 0.46 -10.15 2.83
C TRP A 45 1.65 -10.81 3.53
N LEU A 46 1.94 -10.44 4.78
CA LEU A 46 3.02 -11.04 5.56
C LEU A 46 2.77 -12.52 5.86
N ARG A 47 1.51 -12.93 6.08
CA ARG A 47 1.14 -14.35 6.25
C ARG A 47 1.27 -15.13 4.95
N ALA A 48 0.82 -14.56 3.82
CA ALA A 48 0.80 -15.25 2.54
C ALA A 48 2.19 -15.38 1.91
N PHE A 49 3.00 -14.32 1.97
CA PHE A 49 4.28 -14.24 1.27
C PHE A 49 5.49 -14.39 2.20
N GLY A 50 5.31 -14.22 3.51
CA GLY A 50 6.39 -14.20 4.50
C GLY A 50 7.08 -12.84 4.61
N LYS A 51 7.71 -12.59 5.77
CA LYS A 51 8.40 -11.32 6.07
C LYS A 51 9.61 -11.05 5.17
N GLU A 52 10.22 -12.09 4.64
CA GLU A 52 11.38 -11.97 3.74
C GLU A 52 11.01 -11.50 2.32
N ARG A 53 9.73 -11.61 1.93
CA ARG A 53 9.24 -11.27 0.59
C ARG A 53 8.31 -10.07 0.56
N VAL A 54 8.05 -9.44 1.70
CA VAL A 54 7.23 -8.23 1.80
C VAL A 54 7.99 -7.19 2.62
N ARG A 55 8.34 -6.08 1.97
CA ARG A 55 8.94 -4.92 2.63
C ARG A 55 7.88 -3.85 2.86
N VAL A 56 7.58 -3.56 4.11
CA VAL A 56 6.73 -2.44 4.51
C VAL A 56 7.60 -1.20 4.70
N ILE A 57 7.19 -0.09 4.10
CA ILE A 57 7.89 1.19 4.17
C ILE A 57 6.94 2.20 4.81
N ARG A 58 7.43 2.92 5.80
CA ARG A 58 6.72 4.07 6.36
C ARG A 58 6.96 5.28 5.48
N ALA A 59 5.91 6.05 5.20
CA ALA A 59 6.03 7.25 4.38
C ALA A 59 6.99 8.27 5.02
N GLU A 60 7.00 8.36 6.35
CA GLU A 60 7.86 9.27 7.11
C GLU A 60 9.35 8.93 6.96
N ASP A 61 9.68 7.64 6.91
CA ASP A 61 11.07 7.20 6.70
C ASP A 61 11.54 7.58 5.28
N TYR A 62 10.66 7.46 4.29
CA TYR A 62 10.94 7.91 2.93
C TYR A 62 11.13 9.42 2.86
N TRP A 63 10.27 10.23 3.49
CA TRP A 63 10.42 11.68 3.44
C TRP A 63 11.62 12.20 4.23
N ALA A 64 11.98 11.56 5.34
CA ALA A 64 13.16 11.92 6.12
C ALA A 64 14.46 11.57 5.39
N ALA A 65 14.47 10.45 4.66
CA ALA A 65 15.67 9.89 4.04
C ALA A 65 15.35 9.17 2.71
N PRO A 66 14.98 9.90 1.64
CA PRO A 66 14.46 9.30 0.41
C PRO A 66 15.52 8.47 -0.33
N PHE A 67 16.76 8.97 -0.38
CA PHE A 67 17.87 8.25 -0.99
C PHE A 67 18.15 6.91 -0.29
N GLN A 68 18.27 6.92 1.03
CA GLN A 68 18.57 5.73 1.83
C GLN A 68 17.42 4.72 1.76
N THR A 69 16.18 5.22 1.82
CA THR A 69 14.99 4.38 1.69
C THR A 69 14.95 3.70 0.33
N LEU A 70 15.13 4.45 -0.77
CA LEU A 70 15.16 3.87 -2.12
C LEU A 70 16.31 2.89 -2.30
N ALA A 71 17.51 3.19 -1.81
CA ALA A 71 18.64 2.26 -1.86
C ALA A 71 18.28 0.92 -1.17
N SER A 72 17.61 0.99 -0.02
CA SER A 72 17.13 -0.22 0.68
C SER A 72 16.07 -0.99 -0.10
N VAL A 73 15.20 -0.30 -0.84
CA VAL A 73 14.17 -0.92 -1.70
C VAL A 73 14.81 -1.67 -2.86
N PHE A 74 15.76 -1.06 -3.55
CA PHE A 74 16.46 -1.71 -4.67
C PHE A 74 17.22 -2.95 -4.18
N GLY A 75 17.89 -2.85 -3.03
CA GLY A 75 18.53 -4.00 -2.38
C GLY A 75 17.56 -5.12 -2.04
N PHE A 76 16.38 -4.78 -1.48
CA PHE A 76 15.33 -5.74 -1.15
C PHE A 76 14.76 -6.43 -2.40
N LEU A 77 14.54 -5.69 -3.48
CA LEU A 77 14.02 -6.23 -4.74
C LEU A 77 15.04 -7.13 -5.49
N GLY A 78 16.30 -7.16 -5.04
CA GLY A 78 17.35 -7.93 -5.69
C GLY A 78 17.70 -7.44 -7.10
N VAL A 79 17.35 -6.20 -7.42
CA VAL A 79 17.69 -5.56 -8.70
C VAL A 79 19.05 -4.88 -8.61
N ALA A 80 19.72 -4.71 -9.75
CA ALA A 80 20.99 -3.99 -9.79
C ALA A 80 20.83 -2.58 -9.20
N PRO A 81 21.73 -2.14 -8.31
CA PRO A 81 21.65 -0.80 -7.75
C PRO A 81 21.84 0.24 -8.86
N LEU A 82 21.00 1.27 -8.85
CA LEU A 82 21.20 2.42 -9.73
C LEU A 82 22.49 3.15 -9.35
N PRO A 83 23.16 3.81 -10.33
CA PRO A 83 24.19 4.78 -10.02
C PRO A 83 23.70 5.78 -8.98
N GLU A 84 24.54 6.11 -8.01
CA GLU A 84 24.18 7.00 -6.91
C GLU A 84 23.60 8.33 -7.40
N SER A 85 24.15 8.89 -8.48
CA SER A 85 23.67 10.12 -9.11
C SER A 85 22.21 10.02 -9.57
N GLN A 86 21.83 8.91 -10.21
CA GLN A 86 20.45 8.68 -10.66
C GLN A 86 19.51 8.47 -9.48
N LEU A 87 19.96 7.74 -8.45
CA LEU A 87 19.15 7.51 -7.26
C LEU A 87 18.91 8.81 -6.50
N ARG A 88 19.91 9.69 -6.41
CA ARG A 88 19.78 11.03 -5.85
C ARG A 88 18.85 11.91 -6.68
N GLU A 89 18.91 11.82 -8.00
CA GLU A 89 17.98 12.53 -8.88
C GLU A 89 16.54 12.09 -8.63
N ILE A 90 16.26 10.78 -8.57
CA ILE A 90 14.93 10.24 -8.26
C ILE A 90 14.47 10.70 -6.87
N ALA A 91 15.35 10.60 -5.87
CA ALA A 91 15.06 10.99 -4.50
C ALA A 91 14.74 12.49 -4.35
N ALA A 92 15.25 13.34 -5.25
CA ALA A 92 15.00 14.77 -5.27
C ALA A 92 13.71 15.16 -6.03
N ARG A 93 13.05 14.23 -6.72
CA ARG A 93 11.81 14.53 -7.46
C ARG A 93 10.66 14.81 -6.48
N PRO A 94 9.88 15.87 -6.71
CA PRO A 94 8.69 16.14 -5.92
C PRO A 94 7.71 14.95 -5.99
N THR A 95 7.28 14.45 -4.83
CA THR A 95 6.29 13.36 -4.73
C THR A 95 4.89 13.77 -5.22
N THR A 96 4.67 15.05 -5.50
CA THR A 96 3.42 15.58 -6.08
C THR A 96 3.32 15.39 -7.59
N TYR A 97 4.40 14.95 -8.27
CA TYR A 97 4.40 14.74 -9.71
C TYR A 97 4.27 13.26 -10.05
N LEU A 98 3.06 12.84 -10.40
CA LEU A 98 2.81 11.58 -11.09
C LEU A 98 2.53 11.93 -12.58
N PRO A 99 3.48 11.69 -13.50
CA PRO A 99 3.27 11.98 -14.90
C PRO A 99 2.05 11.18 -15.41
N GLY A 100 1.01 11.89 -15.88
CA GLY A 100 -0.23 11.28 -16.37
C GLY A 100 -1.31 11.01 -15.31
N SER A 101 -1.12 11.45 -14.06
CA SER A 101 -2.16 11.39 -13.02
C SER A 101 -2.98 12.68 -12.99
N ASN A 102 -4.31 12.57 -13.07
CA ASN A 102 -5.24 13.68 -12.82
C ASN A 102 -5.58 13.82 -11.33
N ALA A 103 -4.96 13.04 -10.44
CA ALA A 103 -5.21 13.11 -9.01
C ALA A 103 -4.36 14.22 -8.38
N THR A 104 -4.99 15.35 -8.09
CA THR A 104 -4.52 16.28 -7.06
C THR A 104 -4.80 15.68 -5.70
N PHE A 105 -3.74 15.42 -4.92
CA PHE A 105 -3.83 15.15 -3.49
C PHE A 105 -4.00 16.45 -2.71
#